data_AF-A0A3D1HJI8-F1
#
_entry.id   AF-A0A3D1HJI8-F1
#
_cell.length_a   1.000
_cell.length_b   1.000
_cell.length_c   1.000
_cell.angle_alpha   90.00
_cell.angle_beta   90.00
_cell.angle_gamma   90.00
#
_symmetry.space_group_name_H-M   'P 1'
#
loop_
_entity.id
_entity.type
_entity.pdbx_description
1 polymer ?
#
loop_
_entity_poly.entity_id
_entity_poly.type
_entity_poly.pdbx_seq_one_letter_code
_entity_poly.pdbx_strand_id
1 'polypeptide(L)'
;HSADTIAELVHNTCVDSYITEDDGKTRLPAVLYGETDIVDADRHFLCHRRLSTPETLTWQSFKNGMLVCHQAFYARTDIAKRTPFNLSYRFSADFDWCIRIMKCAEEMRLPLVDSHIVVADYLNEGTTTRNHRASLKERFRIMAAYYGLVSTSMRHLWFLARTVLKR
;
A
#
# COMPACT_ATOMS: atom_id res chain seq x y z
N HIS A 1 -17.77 -1.89 10.77
CA HIS A 1 -17.26 -0.50 10.75
C HIS A 1 -18.03 0.35 11.74
N SER A 2 -17.30 1.08 12.58
CA SER A 2 -17.82 2.08 13.52
C SER A 2 -18.66 3.14 12.78
N ALA A 3 -19.52 3.86 13.52
CA ALA A 3 -20.43 4.86 12.96
C ALA A 3 -19.73 6.04 12.25
N ASP A 4 -18.41 6.19 12.37
CA ASP A 4 -17.66 7.17 11.56
C ASP A 4 -16.15 6.84 11.40
N THR A 5 -15.82 5.85 10.57
CA THR A 5 -14.41 5.53 10.20
C THR A 5 -13.67 6.74 9.61
N ILE A 6 -14.39 7.67 8.97
CA ILE A 6 -13.77 8.88 8.40
C ILE A 6 -13.38 9.84 9.52
N ALA A 7 -14.24 10.08 10.51
CA ALA A 7 -13.88 10.90 11.67
C ALA A 7 -12.70 10.29 12.43
N GLU A 8 -12.68 8.97 12.62
CA GLU A 8 -11.56 8.29 13.28
C GLU A 8 -10.25 8.42 12.49
N LEU A 9 -10.30 8.24 11.16
CA LEU A 9 -9.16 8.47 10.27
C LEU A 9 -8.66 9.92 10.36
N VAL A 10 -9.57 10.90 10.31
CA VAL A 10 -9.22 12.32 10.40
C VAL A 10 -8.57 12.63 11.75
N HIS A 11 -9.15 12.12 12.84
CA HIS A 11 -8.66 12.31 14.19
C HIS A 11 -7.26 11.70 14.39
N ASN A 12 -7.08 10.43 14.04
CA ASN A 12 -5.83 9.71 14.28
C ASN A 12 -4.67 10.22 13.40
N THR A 13 -4.99 10.72 12.20
CA THR A 13 -3.98 11.27 11.29
C THR A 13 -3.70 12.75 11.52
N CYS A 14 -4.47 13.41 12.39
CA CYS A 14 -4.45 14.85 12.61
C CYS A 14 -4.52 15.67 11.31
N VAL A 15 -5.21 15.14 10.28
CA VAL A 15 -5.20 15.74 8.93
C VAL A 15 -5.84 17.13 8.90
N ASP A 16 -6.77 17.37 9.83
CA ASP A 16 -7.44 18.64 10.09
C ASP A 16 -6.47 19.76 10.52
N SER A 17 -5.43 19.42 11.28
CA SER A 17 -4.40 20.38 11.73
C SER A 17 -3.62 21.03 10.57
N TYR A 18 -3.57 20.37 9.41
CA TYR A 18 -2.84 20.84 8.23
C TYR A 18 -3.59 21.90 7.40
N ILE A 19 -4.88 22.14 7.67
CA ILE A 19 -5.75 22.97 6.82
C ILE A 19 -5.60 24.49 7.11
N THR A 20 -4.81 24.89 8.11
CA THR A 20 -4.96 26.20 8.79
C THR A 20 -4.21 27.41 8.22
N GLU A 21 -3.42 27.35 7.13
CA GLU A 21 -2.73 28.57 6.62
C GLU A 21 -2.72 28.79 5.09
N ASP A 22 -3.18 27.84 4.26
CA ASP A 22 -3.20 27.96 2.77
C ASP A 22 -4.23 27.02 2.10
N ASP A 23 -5.43 26.87 2.69
CA ASP A 23 -6.47 25.95 2.18
C ASP A 23 -5.99 24.47 2.06
N GLY A 24 -5.04 24.07 2.91
CA GLY A 24 -4.51 22.70 3.05
C GLY A 24 -3.59 22.19 1.93
N LYS A 25 -3.37 22.91 0.83
CA LYS A 25 -2.66 22.35 -0.35
C LYS A 25 -1.19 22.02 -0.11
N THR A 26 -0.48 22.84 0.65
CA THR A 26 0.97 22.69 0.88
C THR A 26 1.30 21.81 2.09
N ARG A 27 0.33 21.55 2.97
CA ARG A 27 0.56 20.90 4.27
C ARG A 27 -0.01 19.49 4.38
N LEU A 28 -1.01 19.12 3.59
CA LEU A 28 -1.61 17.77 3.68
C LEU A 28 -0.58 16.65 3.42
N PRO A 29 -0.64 15.53 4.15
CA PRO A 29 0.13 14.33 3.86
C PRO A 29 0.00 13.87 2.41
N ALA A 30 1.07 13.32 1.86
CA ALA A 30 1.04 12.73 0.52
C ALA A 30 0.19 11.46 0.47
N VAL A 31 0.16 10.72 1.58
CA VAL A 31 -0.59 9.47 1.72
C VAL A 31 -1.11 9.36 3.15
N LEU A 32 -2.39 9.02 3.28
CA LEU A 32 -2.93 8.42 4.50
C LEU A 32 -3.08 6.92 4.25
N TYR A 33 -2.66 6.09 5.20
CA TYR A 33 -2.79 4.64 5.07
C TYR A 33 -3.31 4.00 6.35
N GLY A 34 -3.75 2.76 6.25
CA GLY A 34 -4.25 2.01 7.40
C GLY A 34 -4.31 0.52 7.14
N GLU A 35 -4.85 -0.19 8.10
CA GLU A 35 -4.97 -1.64 8.09
C GLU A 35 -6.06 -2.10 7.13
N THR A 36 -5.98 -3.38 6.76
CA THR A 36 -6.96 -4.03 5.87
C THR A 36 -7.43 -5.33 6.49
N ASP A 37 -8.75 -5.51 6.54
CA ASP A 37 -9.36 -6.78 6.94
C ASP A 37 -9.67 -7.63 5.72
N ILE A 38 -9.65 -8.95 5.91
CA ILE A 38 -10.09 -9.91 4.91
C ILE A 38 -11.53 -10.30 5.26
N VAL A 39 -12.44 -10.14 4.30
CA VAL A 39 -13.87 -10.44 4.47
C VAL A 39 -14.35 -11.45 3.44
N ASP A 40 -15.46 -12.13 3.74
CA ASP A 40 -16.16 -12.98 2.77
C ASP A 40 -17.10 -12.17 1.85
N ALA A 41 -17.80 -12.86 0.94
CA ALA A 41 -18.75 -12.25 0.00
C ALA A 41 -19.92 -11.53 0.70
N ASP A 42 -20.29 -11.97 1.91
CA ASP A 42 -21.33 -11.36 2.74
C ASP A 42 -20.78 -10.25 3.64
N ARG A 43 -19.49 -9.89 3.48
CA ARG A 43 -18.74 -8.91 4.28
C ARG A 43 -18.56 -9.30 5.75
N HIS A 44 -18.65 -10.59 6.07
CA HIS A 44 -18.24 -11.05 7.38
C HIS A 44 -16.72 -11.05 7.48
N PHE A 45 -16.22 -10.55 8.61
CA PHE A 45 -14.80 -10.59 8.95
C PHE A 45 -14.30 -12.03 9.00
N LEU A 46 -13.22 -12.31 8.27
CA LEU A 46 -12.52 -13.59 8.30
C LEU A 46 -11.24 -13.50 9.15
N CYS A 47 -10.37 -12.54 8.83
CA CYS A 47 -9.13 -12.28 9.55
C CYS A 47 -8.50 -10.95 9.16
N HIS A 48 -7.59 -10.43 9.97
CA HIS A 48 -6.70 -9.34 9.56
C HIS A 48 -5.79 -9.79 8.42
N ARG A 49 -5.44 -8.86 7.52
CA ARG A 49 -4.47 -9.12 6.47
C ARG A 49 -3.12 -9.54 7.05
N ARG A 50 -2.48 -10.54 6.44
CA ARG A 50 -1.20 -11.11 6.91
C ARG A 50 -0.05 -10.09 7.05
N LEU A 51 -0.04 -9.06 6.21
CA LEU A 51 0.94 -7.98 6.27
C LEU A 51 0.25 -6.76 6.88
N SER A 52 0.67 -6.43 8.11
CA SER A 52 0.28 -5.23 8.83
C SER A 52 1.01 -4.00 8.30
N THR A 53 0.41 -2.83 8.51
CA THR A 53 1.04 -1.56 8.18
C THR A 53 2.24 -1.31 9.09
N PRO A 54 3.33 -0.73 8.56
CA PRO A 54 4.43 -0.26 9.40
C PRO A 54 4.11 1.14 9.95
N GLU A 55 4.54 1.39 11.18
CA GLU A 55 4.54 2.74 11.81
C GLU A 55 5.18 3.81 10.91
N THR A 56 6.22 3.43 10.16
CA THR A 56 6.86 4.31 9.18
C THR A 56 6.88 3.65 7.82
N LEU A 57 5.98 4.08 6.95
CA LEU A 57 5.95 3.66 5.57
C LEU A 57 6.88 4.51 4.71
N THR A 58 7.73 3.86 3.92
CA THR A 58 8.51 4.49 2.86
C THR A 58 8.47 3.64 1.60
N TRP A 59 8.91 4.19 0.46
CA TRP A 59 8.99 3.42 -0.78
C TRP A 59 9.97 2.23 -0.65
N GLN A 60 10.95 2.30 0.25
CA GLN A 60 11.85 1.20 0.56
C GLN A 60 11.16 0.08 1.35
N SER A 61 10.10 0.36 2.11
CA SER A 61 9.35 -0.66 2.86
C SER A 61 8.72 -1.70 1.92
N PHE A 62 8.38 -1.31 0.69
CA PHE A 62 7.84 -2.21 -0.34
C PHE A 62 8.85 -3.26 -0.86
N LYS A 63 10.14 -3.17 -0.47
CA LYS A 63 11.11 -4.27 -0.66
C LYS A 63 10.65 -5.56 0.02
N ASN A 64 9.85 -5.47 1.08
CA ASN A 64 9.32 -6.60 1.83
C ASN A 64 7.95 -7.07 1.33
N GLY A 65 7.51 -6.57 0.16
CA GLY A 65 6.20 -6.81 -0.41
C GLY A 65 5.24 -5.64 -0.18
N MET A 66 4.00 -5.80 -0.61
CA MET A 66 2.97 -4.76 -0.52
C MET A 66 2.45 -4.64 0.92
N LEU A 67 3.20 -3.98 1.81
CA LEU A 67 2.86 -3.90 3.22
C LEU A 67 1.52 -3.19 3.46
N VAL A 68 1.24 -2.14 2.69
CA VAL A 68 -0.07 -1.47 2.68
C VAL A 68 -0.83 -1.90 1.42
N CYS A 69 -2.07 -2.36 1.60
CA CYS A 69 -2.95 -2.69 0.48
C CYS A 69 -3.27 -1.43 -0.33
N HIS A 70 -3.46 -1.54 -1.65
CA HIS A 70 -3.86 -0.41 -2.49
C HIS A 70 -5.23 0.17 -2.08
N GLN A 71 -6.12 -0.64 -1.49
CA GLN A 71 -7.42 -0.18 -0.97
C GLN A 71 -7.28 0.63 0.32
N ALA A 72 -6.19 0.44 1.07
CA ALA A 72 -5.89 1.14 2.30
C ALA A 72 -4.79 2.20 2.13
N PHE A 73 -4.65 2.73 0.91
CA PHE A 73 -3.63 3.70 0.52
C PHE A 73 -4.31 4.91 -0.15
N TYR A 74 -4.54 5.97 0.62
CA TYR A 74 -5.22 7.19 0.19
C TYR A 74 -4.19 8.22 -0.25
N ALA A 75 -3.88 8.26 -1.54
CA ALA A 75 -2.93 9.21 -2.11
C ALA A 75 -3.54 10.60 -2.32
N ARG A 76 -2.76 11.65 -2.01
CA ARG A 76 -3.14 13.04 -2.28
C ARG A 76 -3.36 13.26 -3.78
N THR A 77 -4.48 13.89 -4.12
CA THR A 77 -5.01 13.95 -5.49
C THR A 77 -4.04 14.59 -6.50
N ASP A 78 -3.31 15.64 -6.11
CA ASP A 78 -2.33 16.32 -6.97
C ASP A 78 -1.15 15.40 -7.32
N ILE A 79 -0.64 14.63 -6.36
CA ILE A 79 0.42 13.65 -6.56
C ILE A 79 -0.08 12.50 -7.44
N ALA A 80 -1.29 12.00 -7.18
CA ALA A 80 -1.92 10.95 -7.97
C ALA A 80 -2.09 11.37 -9.45
N LYS A 81 -2.55 12.60 -9.71
CA LYS A 81 -2.69 13.14 -11.07
C LYS A 81 -1.35 13.24 -11.81
N ARG A 82 -0.27 13.56 -11.10
CA ARG A 82 1.10 13.61 -11.66
C ARG A 82 1.72 12.23 -11.87
N THR A 83 1.15 11.21 -11.24
CA THR A 83 1.70 9.86 -11.20
C THR A 83 0.71 8.86 -11.79
N PRO A 84 0.43 8.88 -13.11
CA PRO A 84 -0.50 7.93 -13.71
C PRO A 84 0.04 6.49 -13.63
N PHE A 85 -0.87 5.51 -13.58
CA PHE A 85 -0.52 4.09 -13.65
C PHE A 85 0.34 3.78 -14.88
N ASN A 86 1.34 2.94 -14.69
CA ASN A 86 2.09 2.39 -15.81
C ASN A 86 1.28 1.25 -16.44
N LEU A 87 0.64 1.54 -17.58
CA LEU A 87 -0.22 0.60 -18.30
C LEU A 87 0.53 -0.57 -18.97
N SER A 88 1.87 -0.57 -18.92
CA SER A 88 2.66 -1.74 -19.36
C SER A 88 2.54 -2.93 -18.40
N TYR A 89 2.13 -2.68 -17.15
CA TYR A 89 1.81 -3.71 -16.17
C TYR A 89 0.32 -3.99 -16.18
N ARG A 90 -0.05 -5.27 -16.37
CA ARG A 90 -1.45 -5.67 -16.43
C ARG A 90 -2.03 -6.04 -15.07
N PHE A 91 -1.19 -6.53 -14.15
CA PHE A 91 -1.63 -7.08 -12.87
C PHE A 91 -1.00 -6.39 -11.66
N SER A 92 0.09 -5.65 -11.84
CA SER A 92 0.89 -5.06 -10.75
C SER A 92 1.12 -3.55 -10.93
N ALA A 93 0.28 -2.88 -11.71
CA ALA A 93 0.37 -1.43 -11.94
C ALA A 93 0.17 -0.65 -10.64
N ASP A 94 -0.69 -1.14 -9.75
CA ASP A 94 -0.92 -0.63 -8.39
C ASP A 94 0.34 -0.66 -7.53
N PHE A 95 1.10 -1.76 -7.58
CA PHE A 95 2.33 -1.93 -6.83
C PHE A 95 3.42 -0.94 -7.28
N ASP A 96 3.62 -0.77 -8.60
CA ASP A 96 4.51 0.25 -9.17
C ASP A 96 4.04 1.66 -8.79
N TRP A 97 2.73 1.90 -8.87
CA TRP A 97 2.14 3.20 -8.59
C TRP A 97 2.33 3.64 -7.14
N CYS A 98 2.08 2.77 -6.16
CA CYS A 98 2.35 3.08 -4.76
C CYS A 98 3.81 3.48 -4.54
N ILE A 99 4.77 2.75 -5.14
CA ILE A 99 6.20 3.10 -5.05
C ILE A 99 6.46 4.50 -5.61
N ARG A 100 5.90 4.82 -6.78
CA ARG A 100 6.07 6.13 -7.42
C ARG A 100 5.42 7.28 -6.64
N ILE A 101 4.24 7.06 -6.05
CA ILE A 101 3.60 8.03 -5.17
C ILE A 101 4.50 8.33 -3.97
N MET A 102 5.02 7.30 -3.30
CA MET A 102 5.88 7.46 -2.14
C MET A 102 7.23 8.13 -2.48
N LYS A 103 7.78 7.86 -3.68
CA LYS A 103 8.96 8.59 -4.17
C LYS A 103 8.66 10.07 -4.43
N CYS A 104 7.54 10.39 -5.04
CA CYS A 104 7.14 11.78 -5.26
C CYS A 104 6.91 12.50 -3.92
N ALA A 105 6.34 11.81 -2.92
CA ALA A 105 6.21 12.32 -1.57
C ALA A 105 7.57 12.63 -0.92
N GLU A 106 8.56 11.74 -1.07
CA GLU A 106 9.94 11.94 -0.58
C GLU A 106 10.60 13.16 -1.25
N GLU A 107 10.49 13.29 -2.57
CA GLU A 107 11.00 14.45 -3.33
C GLU A 107 10.35 15.77 -2.87
N MET A 108 9.05 15.74 -2.58
CA MET A 108 8.29 16.90 -2.10
C MET A 108 8.40 17.12 -0.59
N ARG A 109 9.10 16.24 0.14
CA ARG A 109 9.21 16.22 1.61
C ARG A 109 7.86 16.22 2.33
N LEU A 110 6.92 15.44 1.82
CA LEU A 110 5.57 15.30 2.38
C LEU A 110 5.45 14.03 3.22
N PRO A 111 4.72 14.08 4.34
CA PRO A 111 4.58 12.91 5.22
C PRO A 111 3.64 11.87 4.63
N LEU A 112 3.85 10.63 5.06
CA LEU A 112 2.93 9.51 4.88
C LEU A 112 2.49 9.12 6.29
N VAL A 113 1.19 9.02 6.55
CA VAL A 113 0.66 8.92 7.91
C VAL A 113 -0.18 7.66 8.06
N ASP A 114 0.15 6.85 9.06
CA ASP A 114 -0.68 5.72 9.48
C ASP A 114 -1.89 6.23 10.27
N SER A 115 -3.06 5.69 9.97
CA SER A 115 -4.31 5.97 10.68
C SER A 115 -4.51 5.05 11.89
N HIS A 116 -3.71 3.98 12.01
CA HIS A 116 -3.78 2.97 13.07
C HIS A 116 -5.15 2.28 13.21
N ILE A 117 -5.94 2.30 12.15
CA ILE A 117 -7.27 1.69 12.09
C ILE A 117 -7.43 0.89 10.81
N VAL A 118 -8.44 0.02 10.79
CA VAL A 118 -8.86 -0.67 9.57
C VAL A 118 -9.63 0.31 8.70
N VAL A 119 -9.13 0.56 7.50
CA VAL A 119 -9.70 1.54 6.55
C VAL A 119 -10.21 0.89 5.27
N ALA A 120 -10.03 -0.42 5.12
CA ALA A 120 -10.46 -1.17 3.94
C ALA A 120 -10.77 -2.63 4.27
N ASP A 121 -11.78 -3.17 3.58
CA ASP A 121 -12.08 -4.59 3.55
C ASP A 121 -11.67 -5.17 2.19
N TYR A 122 -10.80 -6.18 2.23
CA TYR A 122 -10.39 -6.95 1.07
C TYR A 122 -11.22 -8.24 0.97
N LEU A 123 -11.93 -8.39 -0.13
CA LEU A 123 -12.76 -9.55 -0.38
C LEU A 123 -11.90 -10.78 -0.69
N ASN A 124 -12.10 -11.87 0.06
CA ASN A 124 -11.42 -13.15 -0.14
C ASN A 124 -11.99 -13.93 -1.34
N GLU A 125 -12.19 -13.29 -2.48
CA GLU A 125 -12.55 -13.99 -3.71
C GLU A 125 -11.30 -14.70 -4.24
N GLY A 126 -11.44 -16.02 -4.47
CA GLY A 126 -10.35 -16.88 -4.89
C GLY A 126 -9.66 -16.35 -6.13
N THR A 127 -8.50 -15.72 -5.95
CA THR A 127 -7.61 -15.32 -7.06
C THR A 127 -7.43 -16.50 -7.99
N THR A 128 -7.95 -16.40 -9.22
CA THR A 128 -7.76 -17.42 -10.24
C THR A 128 -6.27 -17.67 -10.41
N THR A 129 -5.83 -18.89 -10.07
CA THR A 129 -4.43 -19.36 -10.08
C THR A 129 -3.70 -19.06 -11.40
N ARG A 130 -4.46 -18.94 -12.49
CA ARG A 130 -3.97 -18.64 -13.84
C ARG A 130 -3.23 -17.29 -13.93
N ASN A 131 -3.74 -16.23 -13.29
CA ASN A 131 -3.15 -14.89 -13.39
C ASN A 131 -2.12 -14.62 -12.28
N HIS A 132 -2.14 -15.42 -11.20
CA HIS A 132 -1.25 -15.26 -10.05
C HIS A 132 0.24 -15.33 -10.42
N ARG A 133 0.62 -16.25 -11.33
CA ARG A 133 2.02 -16.35 -11.79
C ARG A 133 2.45 -15.12 -12.60
N ALA A 134 1.55 -14.56 -13.41
CA ALA A 134 1.85 -13.38 -14.21
C ALA A 134 2.04 -12.14 -13.33
N SER A 135 1.20 -11.96 -12.32
CA SER A 135 1.37 -10.86 -11.34
C SER A 135 2.67 -10.98 -10.54
N LEU A 136 3.05 -12.19 -10.11
CA LEU A 136 4.33 -12.40 -9.43
C LEU A 136 5.54 -12.05 -10.32
N LYS A 137 5.50 -12.36 -11.62
CA LYS A 137 6.55 -11.97 -12.57
C LYS A 137 6.65 -10.46 -12.74
N GLU A 138 5.52 -9.77 -12.85
CA GLU A 138 5.50 -8.30 -12.91
C GLU A 138 6.03 -7.68 -11.61
N ARG A 139 5.57 -8.15 -10.44
CA ARG A 139 6.09 -7.71 -9.14
C ARG A 139 7.59 -7.90 -9.03
N PHE A 140 8.12 -9.05 -9.45
CA PHE A 140 9.57 -9.29 -9.46
C PHE A 140 10.29 -8.26 -10.35
N ARG A 141 9.78 -8.00 -11.57
CA ARG A 141 10.37 -7.01 -12.49
C ARG A 141 10.37 -5.61 -11.86
N ILE A 142 9.27 -5.21 -11.24
CA ILE A 142 9.15 -3.91 -10.55
C ILE A 142 10.16 -3.84 -9.40
N MET A 143 10.22 -4.85 -8.54
CA MET A 143 11.15 -4.89 -7.42
C MET A 143 12.61 -4.87 -7.87
N ALA A 144 12.94 -5.61 -8.93
CA ALA A 144 14.28 -5.63 -9.50
C ALA A 144 14.70 -4.25 -10.02
N ALA A 145 13.77 -3.49 -10.62
CA ALA A 145 14.03 -2.13 -11.10
C ALA A 145 14.24 -1.12 -9.96
N TYR A 146 13.48 -1.21 -8.87
CA TYR A 146 13.57 -0.24 -7.76
C TYR A 146 14.61 -0.58 -6.69
N TYR A 147 14.86 -1.86 -6.42
CA TYR A 147 15.69 -2.30 -5.31
C TYR A 147 16.94 -3.09 -5.75
N GLY A 148 17.09 -3.33 -7.05
CA GLY A 148 18.18 -4.11 -7.63
C GLY A 148 17.90 -5.60 -7.69
N LEU A 149 18.45 -6.25 -8.73
CA LEU A 149 18.27 -7.68 -9.03
C LEU A 149 18.78 -8.59 -7.92
N VAL A 150 20.00 -8.36 -7.41
CA VAL A 150 20.62 -9.22 -6.39
C VAL A 150 19.81 -9.21 -5.09
N SER A 151 19.42 -8.03 -4.62
CA SER A 151 18.64 -7.87 -3.40
C SER A 151 17.22 -8.46 -3.54
N THR A 152 16.64 -8.35 -4.73
CA THR A 152 15.30 -8.88 -5.05
C THR A 152 15.32 -10.41 -5.11
N SER A 153 16.33 -10.99 -5.76
CA SER A 153 16.52 -12.44 -5.82
C SER A 153 16.73 -13.04 -4.43
N MET A 154 17.61 -12.46 -3.60
CA MET A 154 17.82 -12.93 -2.23
C MET A 154 16.54 -12.88 -1.37
N ARG A 155 15.75 -11.81 -1.46
CA ARG A 155 14.46 -11.71 -0.75
C ARG A 155 13.44 -12.71 -1.24
N HIS A 156 13.36 -12.96 -2.55
CA HIS A 156 12.45 -13.97 -3.08
C HIS A 156 12.88 -15.39 -2.70
N LEU A 157 14.18 -15.68 -2.69
CA LEU A 157 14.70 -16.93 -2.11
C LEU A 157 14.34 -17.06 -0.63
N TRP A 158 14.45 -15.98 0.16
CA TRP A 158 14.05 -15.99 1.57
C TRP A 158 12.53 -16.20 1.75
N PHE A 159 11.70 -15.56 0.93
CA PHE A 159 10.25 -15.79 0.97
C PHE A 159 9.90 -17.25 0.65
N LEU A 160 10.57 -17.85 -0.33
CA LEU A 160 10.41 -19.28 -0.64
C LEU A 160 10.87 -20.15 0.53
N ALA A 161 12.06 -19.90 1.09
CA ALA A 161 12.60 -20.65 2.22
C ALA A 161 11.69 -20.56 3.46
N ARG A 162 11.19 -19.36 3.80
CA ARG A 162 10.25 -19.14 4.92
C ARG A 162 8.92 -19.90 4.72
N THR A 163 8.46 -20.01 3.48
CA THR A 163 7.22 -20.76 3.16
C THR A 163 7.43 -22.26 3.30
N VAL A 164 8.64 -22.76 3.05
CA VAL A 164 9.02 -24.17 3.24
C VAL A 164 9.30 -24.49 4.71
N LEU A 165 9.94 -23.59 5.46
CA LEU A 165 10.23 -23.78 6.90
C LEU A 165 9.01 -23.62 7.83
N LYS A 166 7.96 -22.92 7.37
CA LYS A 166 6.69 -22.79 8.11
C LYS A 166 5.64 -23.83 7.68
N ARG A 167 6.05 -24.86 6.95
CA ARG A 167 5.27 -26.08 6.73
C ARG A 167 5.65 -27.13 7.76
#